data_AF-A0A7W2HID8-F1
#
_entry.id   AF-A0A7W2HID8-F1
#
_cell.length_a   1.000
_cell.length_b   1.000
_cell.length_c   1.000
_cell.angle_alpha   90.00
_cell.angle_beta   90.00
_cell.angle_gamma   90.00
#
_symmetry.space_group_name_H-M   'P 1'
#
loop_
_entity.id
_entity.type
_entity.pdbx_description
1 polymer ?
#
loop_
_entity_poly.entity_id
_entity_poly.type
_entity_poly.pdbx_seq_one_letter_code
_entity_poly.pdbx_strand_id
1 'polypeptide(L)' 'MALRSDPQTVTITGIRPGLQVRMTGVPVADWLCSCGHHERARGRAAVIALTTRVRVGECPHTTNTEGREAA' A
#
# COMPACT_ATOMS: atom_id res chain seq x y z
N MET A 1 4.96 1.42 39.33
CA MET A 1 5.84 1.20 38.16
C MET A 1 4.97 1.42 36.92
N ALA A 2 5.01 2.60 36.31
CA ALA A 2 4.15 2.92 35.17
C ALA A 2 4.89 2.55 33.88
N LEU A 3 4.36 1.58 33.12
CA LEU A 3 4.78 1.38 31.74
C LEU A 3 4.46 2.67 30.98
N ARG A 4 5.49 3.42 30.59
CA ARG A 4 5.34 4.42 29.55
C ARG A 4 4.94 3.63 28.30
N SER A 5 3.65 3.66 27.96
CA SER A 5 3.25 3.36 26.59
C SER A 5 3.92 4.42 25.75
N ASP A 6 5.10 4.08 25.24
CA ASP A 6 5.67 4.77 24.11
C ASP A 6 4.58 4.73 23.04
N PRO A 7 4.01 5.87 22.62
CA PRO A 7 3.20 5.90 21.43
C PRO A 7 4.20 5.65 20.32
N GLN A 8 4.44 4.36 20.05
CA GLN A 8 5.15 3.88 18.89
C GLN A 8 4.58 4.67 17.75
N THR A 9 5.36 5.67 17.35
CA THR A 9 4.97 6.63 16.33
C THR A 9 5.10 5.80 15.09
N VAL A 10 4.02 5.06 14.80
CA VAL A 10 3.83 4.33 13.57
C VAL A 10 4.05 5.42 12.55
N THR A 11 5.21 5.33 11.90
CA THR A 11 5.56 6.23 10.84
C THR A 11 4.55 5.89 9.76
N ILE A 12 3.40 6.57 9.78
CA ILE A 12 2.46 6.61 8.67
C ILE A 12 3.32 7.23 7.59
N THR A 13 3.98 6.38 6.80
CA THR A 13 4.70 6.77 5.62
C THR A 13 3.76 7.70 4.88
N GLY A 14 4.17 8.95 4.67
CA GLY A 14 3.33 10.07 4.20
C GLY A 14 2.77 9.91 2.79
N ILE A 15 2.55 8.67 2.35
CA ILE A 15 1.86 8.25 1.16
C ILE A 15 0.38 8.21 1.52
N ARG A 16 -0.38 9.18 1.01
CA ARG A 16 -1.84 9.11 1.08
C ARG A 16 -2.32 7.86 0.35
N PRO A 17 -3.36 7.15 0.85
CA PRO A 17 -3.99 6.05 0.12
C PRO A 17 -4.26 6.47 -1.33
N GLY A 18 -3.85 5.63 -2.28
CA GLY A 18 -3.95 5.96 -3.70
C GLY A 18 -2.71 5.59 -4.52
N LEU A 19 -2.74 6.02 -5.78
CA LEU A 19 -1.71 5.73 -6.78
C LEU A 19 -0.86 6.97 -7.02
N GLN A 20 0.44 6.86 -6.78
CA GLN A 20 1.42 7.90 -7.07
C GLN A 20 2.32 7.43 -8.22
N VAL A 21 2.42 8.23 -9.27
CA VAL A 21 3.27 7.92 -10.43
C VAL A 21 4.33 9.00 -10.60
N ARG A 22 5.59 8.58 -10.72
CA ARG A 22 6.75 9.44 -10.95
C ARG A 22 7.36 9.12 -12.30
N MET A 23 7.54 10.15 -13.13
CA MET A 23 8.07 10.04 -14.50
C MET A 23 9.43 10.72 -14.70
N THR A 24 10.03 11.25 -13.64
CA THR A 24 11.38 11.85 -13.69
C THR A 24 12.44 10.74 -13.71
N GLY A 25 12.71 10.18 -14.89
CA GLY A 25 13.66 9.08 -15.10
C GLY A 25 12.97 7.76 -15.44
N VAL A 26 13.42 6.64 -14.87
CA VAL A 26 12.72 5.34 -15.03
C VAL A 26 11.33 5.47 -14.38
N PRO A 27 10.23 5.20 -15.11
CA PRO A 27 8.88 5.32 -14.56
C PRO A 27 8.72 4.48 -13.29
N VAL A 28 8.15 5.06 -12.26
CA VAL A 28 7.84 4.35 -11.01
C VAL A 28 6.41 4.66 -10.61
N ALA A 29 5.68 3.66 -10.15
CA ALA A 29 4.37 3.83 -9.54
C ALA A 29 4.36 3.15 -8.18
N ASP A 30 3.95 3.89 -7.16
CA ASP A 30 3.71 3.41 -5.81
C ASP A 30 2.19 3.43 -5.58
N TRP A 31 1.63 2.31 -5.19
CA TRP A 31 0.22 2.19 -4.84
C TRP A 31 0.08 1.74 -3.40
N LEU A 32 -0.68 2.52 -2.61
CA LEU A 32 -1.10 2.14 -1.28
C LEU A 32 -2.61 1.86 -1.31
N CYS A 33 -2.96 0.58 -1.16
CA CYS A 33 -4.34 0.14 -1.07
C CYS A 33 -4.98 0.60 0.25
N SER A 34 -6.30 0.76 0.26
CA SER A 34 -7.07 1.08 1.48
C SER A 34 -6.95 0.01 2.57
N CYS A 35 -6.64 -1.24 2.21
CA CYS A 35 -6.36 -2.32 3.17
C CYS A 35 -4.96 -2.27 3.80
N GLY A 36 -4.10 -1.32 3.38
CA GLY A 36 -2.73 -1.20 3.85
C GLY A 36 -1.68 -1.97 3.03
N HIS A 37 -2.08 -2.70 1.98
CA HIS A 37 -1.13 -3.32 1.07
C HIS A 37 -0.42 -2.25 0.21
N HIS A 38 0.92 -2.29 0.21
CA HIS A 38 1.75 -1.43 -0.63
C HIS A 38 2.34 -2.23 -1.78
N GLU A 39 2.19 -1.71 -2.99
CA GLU A 39 2.81 -2.27 -4.17
C GLU A 39 3.60 -1.20 -4.92
N ARG A 40 4.80 -1.56 -5.38
CA ARG A 40 5.67 -0.68 -6.17
C ARG A 40 5.97 -1.32 -7.52
N ALA A 41 5.65 -0.60 -8.59
CA ALA A 41 6.03 -0.94 -9.95
C ALA A 41 7.13 -0.02 -10.47
N ARG A 42 8.12 -0.58 -11.16
CA ARG A 42 9.24 0.15 -11.76
C ARG A 42 9.41 -0.24 -13.22
N GLY A 43 9.65 0.75 -14.07
CA GLY A 43 9.68 0.59 -15.52
C GLY A 43 8.31 0.77 -16.17
N ARG A 44 8.30 1.20 -17.43
CA ARG A 44 7.08 1.60 -18.15
C ARG A 44 6.01 0.52 -18.19
N ALA A 45 6.39 -0.72 -18.55
CA ALA A 45 5.46 -1.83 -18.65
C ALA A 45 4.80 -2.18 -17.30
N ALA A 46 5.61 -2.24 -16.23
CA ALA A 46 5.11 -2.53 -14.89
C ALA A 46 4.21 -1.40 -14.37
N VAL A 47 4.57 -0.14 -14.61
CA VAL A 47 3.73 1.01 -14.26
C VAL A 47 2.39 0.94 -14.98
N ILE A 48 2.36 0.68 -16.29
CA ILE A 48 1.12 0.54 -17.07
C ILE A 48 0.25 -0.61 -16.52
N ALA A 49 0.86 -1.76 -16.25
CA ALA A 49 0.15 -2.92 -15.70
C ALA A 49 -0.46 -2.59 -14.32
N LEU A 50 0.30 -1.92 -13.45
CA LEU A 50 -0.18 -1.49 -12.14
C LEU A 50 -1.34 -0.50 -12.29
N THR A 51 -1.16 0.56 -13.08
CA THR A 51 -2.19 1.60 -13.28
C THR A 51 -3.47 1.09 -13.93
N THR A 52 -3.39 0.01 -14.73
CA THR A 52 -4.55 -0.59 -15.39
C THR A 52 -5.41 -1.40 -14.41
N ARG A 53 -4.79 -2.07 -13.43
CA ARG A 53 -5.50 -2.99 -12.53
C ARG A 53 -5.92 -2.38 -11.20
N VAL A 54 -5.20 -1.37 -10.71
CA VAL A 54 -5.49 -0.78 -9.39
C VAL A 54 -6.51 0.35 -9.51
N ARG A 55 -7.45 0.42 -8.57
CA ARG A 55 -8.40 1.54 -8.44
C ARG A 55 -8.25 2.18 -7.07
N VAL A 56 -8.23 3.51 -7.03
CA VAL A 56 -8.19 4.25 -5.77
C VAL A 56 -9.54 4.11 -5.08
N GLY A 57 -9.53 3.65 -3.82
CA GLY A 57 -10.74 3.41 -3.03
C GLY A 57 -11.35 2.02 -3.17
N GLU A 58 -10.93 1.23 -4.16
CA GLU A 58 -11.34 -0.17 -4.33
C GLU A 58 -10.18 -1.08 -3.95
N CYS A 59 -10.41 -2.04 -3.06
CA CYS A 59 -9.40 -3.01 -2.65
C CYS A 59 -9.58 -4.30 -3.46
N PRO A 60 -8.75 -4.58 -4.49
CA PRO A 60 -8.79 -5.83 -5.25
C PRO A 60 -8.27 -7.03 -4.46
N HIS A 61 -7.68 -6.82 -3.28
CA HIS A 61 -7.37 -7.91 -2.37
C HIS A 61 -8.70 -8.43 -1.85
N THR A 62 -9.24 -9.47 -2.50
CA THR A 62 -10.26 -10.32 -1.89
C THR A 62 -9.73 -10.68 -0.52
N THR A 63 -10.43 -10.24 0.52
CA THR A 63 -10.06 -10.52 1.91
C THR A 63 -9.90 -12.03 2.00
N ASN A 64 -8.66 -12.52 1.96
CA ASN A 64 -8.39 -13.83 2.49
C ASN A 64 -8.46 -13.64 4.00
N THR A 65 -9.69 -13.65 4.51
CA THR A 65 -9.95 -14.01 5.89
C THR A 65 -9.60 -15.50 5.98
N GLU A 66 -8.31 -15.83 5.83
CA GLU A 66 -7.80 -17.04 6.45
C GLU A 66 -7.97 -16.83 7.94
N GLY A 67 -8.70 -17.77 8.52
CA GLY A 67 -9.39 -17.63 9.78
C GLY A 67 -8.51 -17.06 10.87
N ARG A 68 -9.12 -16.18 11.66
CA ARG A 68 -8.87 -16.12 13.08
C ARG A 68 -9.14 -17.52 13.67
N GLU A 69 -8.19 -18.44 13.54
CA GLU A 69 -8.16 -19.63 14.37
C GLU A 69 -7.72 -19.18 15.77
N ALA A 70 -8.71 -19.11 16.63
CA ALA A 70 -8.51 -19.19 18.06
C ALA A 70 -8.01 -20.59 18.39
N ALA A 71 -6.86 -20.69 19.06
CA ALA A 71 -6.51 -21.79 19.96
C ALA A 71 -5.53 -21.27 21.00
#